data_AF-A0A1I8C924-F1
#
_entry.id   AF-A0A1I8C924-F1
#
_cell.length_a   1.000
_cell.length_b   1.000
_cell.length_c   1.000
_cell.angle_alpha   90.00
_cell.angle_beta   90.00
_cell.angle_gamma   90.00
#
_symmetry.space_group_name_H-M   'P 1'
#
loop_
_entity.id
_entity.type
_entity.pdbx_description
1 polymer ?
#
loop_
_entity_poly.entity_id
_entity_poly.type
_entity_poly.pdbx_seq_one_letter_code
_entity_poly.pdbx_strand_id
1 'polypeptide(L)'
;MTSVPTLCCFTSIDSHYSIKGAAAVCGIGTDHCFNIPTDDVGRMIPEALEEKIIECKDQGLHPFFVCATAGTTVYGAWDPLTRISEICKTHNMWFHVDAAWGGGLMLSPEHRYKLNGIEKANSIV
;
A
#
# COMPACT_ATOMS: atom_id res chain seq x y z
N MET A 1 -17.41 -17.71 21.96
CA MET A 1 -17.47 -17.06 20.63
C MET A 1 -16.14 -16.38 20.42
N THR A 2 -15.30 -16.90 19.54
CA THR A 2 -14.09 -16.18 19.10
C THR A 2 -14.55 -15.03 18.22
N SER A 3 -14.41 -13.79 18.71
CA SER A 3 -14.70 -12.59 17.91
C SER A 3 -13.79 -12.57 16.69
N VAL A 4 -14.37 -12.30 15.52
CA VAL A 4 -13.59 -12.09 14.29
C VAL A 4 -12.71 -10.86 14.48
N PRO A 5 -11.41 -10.90 14.13
CA PRO A 5 -10.52 -9.75 14.31
C PRO A 5 -10.96 -8.57 13.43
N THR A 6 -10.81 -7.35 13.94
CA THR A 6 -11.05 -6.13 13.16
C THR A 6 -9.90 -5.91 12.19
N LEU A 7 -10.15 -6.11 10.89
CA LEU A 7 -9.14 -5.94 9.84
C LEU A 7 -8.81 -4.47 9.61
N CYS A 8 -7.57 -4.17 9.25
CA CYS A 8 -7.19 -2.86 8.73
C CYS A 8 -6.20 -2.95 7.56
N CYS A 9 -6.27 -1.94 6.68
CA CYS A 9 -5.48 -1.84 5.46
C CYS A 9 -4.82 -0.46 5.33
N PHE A 10 -3.77 -0.39 4.52
CA PHE A 10 -2.92 0.80 4.41
C PHE A 10 -2.70 1.15 2.94
N THR A 11 -2.67 2.45 2.65
CA THR A 11 -2.32 2.97 1.33
C THR A 11 -1.74 4.38 1.43
N SER A 12 -1.16 4.91 0.36
CA SER A 12 -0.57 6.25 0.36
C SER A 12 -1.65 7.33 0.50
N ILE A 13 -1.34 8.49 1.08
CA ILE A 13 -2.25 9.64 1.03
C ILE A 13 -2.53 10.11 -0.41
N ASP A 14 -1.59 9.86 -1.33
CA ASP A 14 -1.68 10.18 -2.75
C ASP A 14 -2.12 8.97 -3.61
N SER A 15 -2.61 7.88 -2.99
CA SER A 15 -3.15 6.73 -3.71
C SER A 15 -4.45 7.08 -4.42
N HIS A 16 -4.84 6.24 -5.39
CA HIS A 16 -6.16 6.36 -5.99
C HIS A 16 -7.27 6.15 -4.94
N TYR A 17 -8.34 6.94 -5.02
CA TYR A 17 -9.45 6.93 -4.05
C TYR A 17 -10.20 5.58 -4.00
N SER A 18 -10.03 4.72 -5.02
CA SER A 18 -10.67 3.41 -5.09
C SER A 18 -10.32 2.52 -3.91
N ILE A 19 -9.15 2.66 -3.29
CA ILE A 19 -8.75 1.81 -2.15
C ILE A 19 -9.66 2.05 -0.94
N LYS A 20 -9.94 3.32 -0.61
CA LYS A 20 -10.93 3.64 0.44
C LYS A 20 -12.35 3.22 0.06
N GLY A 21 -12.72 3.40 -1.22
CA GLY A 21 -14.00 2.93 -1.73
C GLY A 21 -14.17 1.41 -1.57
N ALA A 22 -13.12 0.64 -1.88
CA ALA A 22 -13.10 -0.81 -1.72
C ALA A 22 -13.20 -1.22 -0.25
N ALA A 23 -12.49 -0.55 0.66
CA ALA A 23 -12.60 -0.81 2.10
C ALA A 23 -14.04 -0.61 2.61
N ALA A 24 -14.75 0.42 2.13
CA ALA A 24 -16.16 0.63 2.45
C ALA A 24 -17.05 -0.51 1.91
N VAL A 25 -16.91 -0.85 0.64
CA VAL A 25 -17.73 -1.89 -0.03
C VAL A 25 -17.49 -3.28 0.55
N CYS A 26 -16.26 -3.61 0.93
CA CYS A 26 -15.91 -4.89 1.53
C CYS A 26 -16.28 -5.01 3.02
N GLY A 27 -16.84 -3.97 3.63
CA GLY A 27 -17.23 -3.99 5.04
C GLY A 27 -16.07 -3.85 6.04
N ILE A 28 -14.88 -3.46 5.58
CA ILE A 28 -13.74 -3.10 6.44
C ILE A 28 -13.98 -1.73 7.08
N GLY A 29 -14.61 -0.82 6.34
CA GLY A 29 -14.86 0.55 6.78
C GLY A 29 -13.71 1.50 6.44
N THR A 30 -14.03 2.75 6.11
CA THR A 30 -13.03 3.76 5.72
C THR A 30 -12.12 4.16 6.88
N ASP A 31 -12.59 3.99 8.12
CA ASP A 31 -11.84 4.31 9.34
C ASP A 31 -10.73 3.29 9.62
N HIS A 32 -10.81 2.10 9.01
CA HIS A 32 -9.79 1.06 9.06
C HIS A 32 -8.97 0.95 7.75
N CYS A 33 -9.09 1.95 6.88
CA CYS A 33 -8.23 2.16 5.71
C CYS A 33 -7.37 3.40 5.93
N PHE A 34 -6.14 3.18 6.37
CA PHE A 34 -5.23 4.24 6.80
C PHE A 34 -4.42 4.80 5.65
N ASN A 35 -4.39 6.13 5.55
CA ASN A 35 -3.54 6.85 4.62
C ASN A 35 -2.18 7.09 5.28
N ILE A 36 -1.14 6.57 4.65
CA ILE A 36 0.25 6.75 5.07
C ILE A 36 0.79 8.04 4.46
N PRO A 37 1.48 8.88 5.25
CA PRO A 37 2.13 10.09 4.74
C PRO A 37 3.11 9.82 3.60
N THR A 38 3.26 10.82 2.73
CA THR A 38 4.21 10.84 1.62
C THR A 38 5.35 11.81 1.88
N ASP A 39 6.47 11.59 1.20
CA ASP A 39 7.57 12.55 1.12
C ASP A 39 7.22 13.76 0.23
N ASP A 40 8.13 14.72 0.12
CA ASP A 40 7.92 15.96 -0.67
C ASP A 40 7.70 15.72 -2.17
N VAL A 41 7.89 14.48 -2.65
CA VAL A 41 7.70 14.07 -4.05
C VAL A 41 6.58 13.04 -4.21
N GLY A 42 5.73 12.87 -3.19
CA GLY A 42 4.50 12.08 -3.25
C GLY A 42 4.69 10.57 -3.09
N ARG A 43 5.81 10.12 -2.51
CA ARG A 43 6.10 8.69 -2.29
C ARG A 43 5.81 8.32 -0.85
N MET A 44 5.14 7.19 -0.63
CA MET A 44 4.85 6.67 0.70
C MET A 44 6.14 6.54 1.51
N ILE A 45 6.11 7.04 2.74
CA ILE A 45 7.22 6.93 3.70
C ILE A 45 7.14 5.55 4.38
N PRO A 46 8.08 4.62 4.14
CA PRO A 46 8.02 3.26 4.71
C PRO A 46 8.04 3.24 6.23
N GLU A 47 8.79 4.16 6.85
CA GLU A 47 8.89 4.26 8.30
C GLU A 47 7.52 4.61 8.92
N ALA A 48 6.77 5.52 8.30
CA ALA A 48 5.42 5.87 8.73
C ALA A 48 4.41 4.71 8.52
N LEU A 49 4.60 3.90 7.48
CA LEU A 49 3.82 2.67 7.28
C LEU A 49 4.06 1.69 8.43
N GLU A 50 5.32 1.42 8.77
CA GLU A 50 5.68 0.47 9.83
C GLU A 50 5.21 0.94 11.21
N GLU A 51 5.40 2.22 11.54
CA GLU A 51 4.87 2.84 12.75
C GLU A 51 3.35 2.66 12.86
N LYS A 52 2.62 2.93 11.78
CA LYS A 52 1.16 2.80 11.80
C LYS A 52 0.69 1.35 11.93
N ILE A 53 1.41 0.40 11.32
CA ILE A 53 1.13 -1.04 11.47
C ILE A 53 1.28 -1.45 12.95
N ILE A 54 2.35 -1.01 13.61
CA ILE A 54 2.60 -1.31 15.03
C ILE A 54 1.50 -0.71 15.90
N GLU A 55 1.15 0.56 15.69
CA GLU A 55 0.06 1.24 16.41
C GLU A 55 -1.27 0.49 16.28
N CYS A 56 -1.61 0.03 15.06
CA CYS A 56 -2.82 -0.74 14.83
C CYS A 56 -2.81 -2.10 15.56
N LYS A 57 -1.65 -2.78 15.61
CA LYS A 57 -1.50 -4.03 16.38
C LYS A 57 -1.70 -3.79 17.87
N ASP A 58 -1.13 -2.72 18.42
CA ASP A 58 -1.26 -2.34 19.82
C ASP A 58 -2.71 -1.99 20.21
N GLN A 59 -3.49 -1.47 19.25
CA GLN A 59 -4.93 -1.22 19.39
C GLN A 59 -5.80 -2.47 19.22
N GLY A 60 -5.20 -3.65 18.98
CA GLY A 60 -5.92 -4.91 18.79
C GLY A 60 -6.53 -5.09 17.39
N LEU A 61 -6.16 -4.24 16.42
CA LEU A 61 -6.53 -4.43 15.02
C LEU A 61 -5.63 -5.49 14.38
N HIS A 62 -6.08 -6.01 13.22
CA HIS A 62 -5.34 -6.97 12.43
C HIS A 62 -4.93 -6.38 11.08
N PRO A 63 -3.71 -5.80 10.99
CA PRO A 63 -3.11 -5.39 9.73
C PRO A 63 -2.99 -6.56 8.76
N PHE A 64 -3.57 -6.46 7.57
CA PHE A 64 -3.54 -7.57 6.61
C PHE A 64 -3.15 -7.18 5.18
N PHE A 65 -3.22 -5.89 4.82
CA PHE A 65 -3.07 -5.46 3.43
C PHE A 65 -2.40 -4.08 3.31
N VAL A 66 -1.46 -3.96 2.39
CA VAL A 66 -0.89 -2.68 1.95
C VAL A 66 -1.04 -2.55 0.43
N CYS A 67 -1.57 -1.41 -0.03
CA CYS A 67 -1.52 -0.99 -1.43
C CYS A 67 -0.46 0.10 -1.59
N ALA A 68 0.63 -0.22 -2.27
CA ALA A 68 1.60 0.76 -2.76
C ALA A 68 1.23 1.18 -4.19
N THR A 69 1.52 2.42 -4.55
CA THR A 69 1.20 2.98 -5.86
C THR A 69 2.47 3.15 -6.72
N ALA A 70 2.48 2.50 -7.88
CA ALA A 70 3.50 2.64 -8.91
C ALA A 70 2.98 3.58 -10.00
N GLY A 71 3.13 4.89 -9.76
CA GLY A 71 2.62 5.95 -10.63
C GLY A 71 1.31 6.55 -10.09
N THR A 72 1.38 7.44 -9.11
CA THR A 72 0.20 8.16 -8.58
C THR A 72 -0.46 9.01 -9.67
N THR A 73 -1.78 9.20 -9.60
CA THR A 73 -2.55 9.93 -10.61
C THR A 73 -2.12 11.39 -10.80
N VAL A 74 -1.79 12.11 -9.72
CA VAL A 74 -1.51 13.55 -9.79
C VAL A 74 -0.02 13.82 -10.05
N TYR A 75 0.88 13.29 -9.22
CA TYR A 75 2.32 13.58 -9.33
C TYR A 75 3.09 12.61 -10.23
N GLY A 76 2.50 11.46 -10.59
CA GLY A 76 3.25 10.37 -11.21
C GLY A 76 4.37 9.82 -10.31
N ALA A 77 4.18 9.86 -8.99
CA ALA A 77 5.12 9.39 -7.98
C ALA A 77 5.15 7.87 -7.87
N TRP A 78 6.24 7.33 -7.31
CA TRP A 78 6.52 5.89 -7.24
C TRP A 78 6.88 5.52 -5.82
N ASP A 79 6.01 4.75 -5.17
CA ASP A 79 6.29 4.25 -3.84
C ASP A 79 7.52 3.32 -3.83
N PRO A 80 8.32 3.31 -2.75
CA PRO A 80 9.51 2.48 -2.64
C PRO A 80 9.16 0.99 -2.42
N LEU A 81 8.74 0.31 -3.49
CA LEU A 81 8.14 -1.03 -3.48
C LEU A 81 8.97 -2.08 -2.73
N THR A 82 10.30 -2.06 -2.88
CA THR A 82 11.18 -3.01 -2.18
C THR A 82 11.10 -2.83 -0.66
N ARG A 83 11.18 -1.60 -0.15
CA ARG A 83 11.11 -1.32 1.29
C ARG A 83 9.74 -1.66 1.87
N ILE A 84 8.67 -1.33 1.15
CA ILE A 84 7.30 -1.69 1.53
C ILE A 84 7.14 -3.22 1.56
N SER A 85 7.68 -3.94 0.58
CA SER A 85 7.61 -5.41 0.54
C SER A 85 8.30 -6.06 1.74
N GLU A 86 9.40 -5.47 2.23
CA GLU A 86 10.14 -5.97 3.39
C GLU A 86 9.30 -5.83 4.66
N ILE A 87 8.64 -4.67 4.85
CA ILE A 87 7.70 -4.44 5.94
C ILE A 87 6.53 -5.43 5.85
N CYS A 88 5.92 -5.59 4.67
CA CYS A 88 4.81 -6.54 4.48
C CYS A 88 5.23 -7.98 4.84
N LYS A 89 6.45 -8.41 4.49
CA LYS A 89 6.97 -9.73 4.86
C LYS A 89 7.18 -9.86 6.37
N THR A 90 7.80 -8.87 7.00
CA THR A 90 8.03 -8.85 8.46
C THR A 90 6.71 -8.95 9.23
N HIS A 91 5.65 -8.30 8.75
CA HIS A 91 4.35 -8.24 9.42
C HIS A 91 3.34 -9.27 8.89
N ASN A 92 3.73 -10.14 7.96
CA ASN A 92 2.87 -11.13 7.28
C ASN A 92 1.59 -10.53 6.67
N MET A 93 1.77 -9.49 5.85
CA MET A 93 0.70 -8.76 5.18
C MET A 93 0.72 -8.97 3.67
N TRP A 94 -0.46 -8.89 3.05
CA TRP A 94 -0.61 -8.89 1.61
C TRP A 94 -0.06 -7.60 1.00
N PHE A 95 0.86 -7.74 0.05
CA PHE A 95 1.44 -6.62 -0.67
C PHE A 95 0.83 -6.51 -2.06
N HIS A 96 0.03 -5.46 -2.27
CA HIS A 96 -0.54 -5.10 -3.57
C HIS A 96 0.16 -3.88 -4.16
N VAL A 97 0.38 -3.90 -5.47
CA VAL A 97 0.90 -2.75 -6.21
C VAL A 97 -0.16 -2.29 -7.21
N ASP A 98 -0.66 -1.07 -7.01
CA ASP A 98 -1.47 -0.36 -8.00
C ASP A 98 -0.51 0.23 -9.04
N ALA A 99 -0.41 -0.43 -10.19
CA ALA A 99 0.35 0.02 -11.34
C ALA A 99 -0.59 0.38 -12.51
N ALA A 100 -1.84 0.77 -12.25
CA ALA A 100 -2.82 1.08 -13.30
C ALA A 100 -2.29 2.14 -14.28
N TRP A 101 -1.60 3.15 -13.74
CA TRP A 101 -0.96 4.19 -14.53
C TRP A 101 0.49 3.84 -14.92
N GLY A 102 1.33 3.49 -13.95
CA GLY A 102 2.76 3.30 -14.17
C GLY A 102 3.15 1.95 -14.78
N GLY A 103 2.25 0.97 -14.83
CA GLY A 103 2.51 -0.39 -15.29
C GLY A 103 2.99 -0.45 -16.74
N GLY A 104 2.55 0.48 -17.58
CA GLY A 104 3.02 0.59 -18.97
C GLY A 104 4.54 0.78 -19.09
N LEU A 105 5.21 1.35 -18.08
CA LEU A 105 6.65 1.57 -18.10
C LEU A 105 7.45 0.27 -18.01
N MET A 106 6.83 -0.86 -17.64
CA MET A 106 7.46 -2.18 -17.71
C MET A 106 7.91 -2.55 -19.13
N LEU A 107 7.23 -2.01 -20.15
CA LEU A 107 7.57 -2.23 -21.56
C LEU A 107 8.74 -1.37 -22.03
N SER A 108 9.13 -0.35 -21.26
CA SER A 108 10.27 0.52 -21.59
C SER A 108 11.55 0.00 -20.93
N PRO A 109 12.57 -0.43 -21.71
CA PRO A 109 13.86 -0.81 -21.14
C PRO A 109 14.52 0.32 -20.34
N GLU A 110 14.25 1.57 -20.72
CA GLU A 110 14.82 2.76 -20.09
C GLU A 110 14.14 3.12 -18.77
N HIS A 111 12.85 2.78 -18.57
CA HIS A 111 12.09 3.26 -17.41
C HIS A 111 11.54 2.17 -16.50
N ARG A 112 11.58 0.88 -16.90
CA ARG A 112 11.08 -0.23 -16.08
C ARG A 112 11.70 -0.31 -14.68
N TYR A 113 12.88 0.28 -14.47
CA TYR A 113 13.55 0.34 -13.16
C TYR A 113 12.70 1.04 -12.09
N LYS A 114 11.75 1.91 -12.48
CA LYS A 114 10.84 2.58 -11.55
C LYS A 114 9.89 1.60 -10.84
N LEU A 115 9.71 0.40 -11.38
CA LEU A 115 8.90 -0.67 -10.79
C LEU A 115 9.75 -1.73 -10.07
N ASN A 116 11.04 -1.49 -9.83
CA ASN A 116 11.90 -2.45 -9.13
C ASN A 116 11.29 -2.83 -7.77
N GLY A 117 11.05 -4.13 -7.55
CA GLY A 117 10.36 -4.65 -6.37
C GLY A 117 8.90 -5.05 -6.63
N ILE A 118 8.33 -4.73 -7.80
CA ILE A 118 6.98 -5.16 -8.16
C ILE A 118 6.84 -6.68 -8.22
N GLU A 119 7.92 -7.40 -8.55
CA GLU A 119 7.97 -8.86 -8.56
C GLU A 119 7.78 -9.49 -7.16
N LYS A 120 7.90 -8.68 -6.10
CA LYS A 120 7.66 -9.10 -4.71
C LYS A 120 6.20 -8.96 -4.30
N ALA A 121 5.36 -8.34 -5.13
CA ALA A 121 3.93 -8.16 -4.88
C ALA A 121 3.17 -9.49 -4.96
N ASN A 122 2.15 -9.63 -4.12
CA ASN A 122 1.21 -10.74 -4.18
C ASN A 122 0.16 -10.54 -5.29
N SER A 123 -0.08 -9.29 -5.68
CA SER A 123 -1.02 -8.93 -6.74
C SER A 123 -0.66 -7.57 -7.33
N ILE A 124 -1.06 -7.36 -8.57
CA ILE A 124 -0.82 -6.14 -9.34
C ILE A 124 -2.12 -5.76 -10.03
N VAL A 125 -2.42 -4.47 -10.06
CA VAL A 125 -3.41 -3.85 -10.97
C VAL A 125 -2.67 -3.12 -12.07
#